data_AF-A0A378J5L9-F1
#
_entry.id   AF-A0A378J5L9-F1
#
_cell.length_a   1.000
_cell.length_b   1.000
_cell.length_c   1.000
_cell.angle_alpha   90.00
_cell.angle_beta   90.00
_cell.angle_gamma   90.00
#
_symmetry.space_group_name_H-M   'P 1'
#
loop_
_entity.id
_entity.type
_entity.pdbx_description
1 polymer ?
#
loop_
_entity_poly.entity_id
_entity_poly.type
_entity_poly.pdbx_seq_one_letter_code
_entity_poly.pdbx_strand_id
1 'polypeptide(L)'
;MFWCISKKNSLNRRLYCFCAFIHYLFMNYCRSSNLSDDNRREVALKSNIILLTTLILCGCGKSKESQFYILTPIPPQKSHHFYNQVQIGIDGVTIPDYIKKKQLMINQSPNHLNIEEFHQWAGPLDKNITLVLTTNLSTLIPGAIVQSAPFDSKFNPDYHLQVDISQFEIDIHGTSILRAEYIIYRQEKLVHKGNTYYHITIPVVTPEALVKSMNTNLTSLSIKIAHSFIKNNK
;
A
#
# COMPACT_ATOMS: atom_id res chain seq x y z
N MET A 1 13.42 -34.09 -15.46
CA MET A 1 13.43 -33.80 -14.02
C MET A 1 13.32 -32.29 -13.84
N PHE A 2 12.18 -31.87 -13.31
CA PHE A 2 11.80 -30.53 -12.83
C PHE A 2 11.71 -29.33 -13.79
N TRP A 3 10.45 -29.02 -14.13
CA TRP A 3 9.86 -27.68 -14.24
C TRP A 3 10.51 -26.64 -13.31
N CYS A 4 10.73 -25.43 -13.81
CA CYS A 4 10.29 -24.24 -13.08
C CYS A 4 9.98 -23.09 -14.02
N ILE A 5 8.71 -22.70 -13.99
CA ILE A 5 8.14 -21.52 -14.60
C ILE A 5 8.83 -20.27 -14.04
N SER A 6 9.39 -19.44 -14.93
CA SER A 6 9.22 -18.00 -14.80
C SER A 6 9.27 -17.36 -16.18
N LYS A 7 8.07 -17.15 -16.71
CA LYS A 7 7.79 -16.46 -17.97
C LYS A 7 8.07 -14.95 -17.78
N LYS A 8 9.33 -14.56 -17.54
CA LYS A 8 9.69 -13.14 -17.33
C LYS A 8 11.04 -12.70 -17.91
N ASN A 9 11.64 -13.48 -18.81
CA ASN A 9 12.96 -13.14 -19.38
C ASN A 9 13.16 -13.51 -20.88
N SER A 10 12.08 -13.69 -21.65
CA SER A 10 12.20 -13.99 -23.09
C SER A 10 12.67 -12.79 -23.93
N LEU A 11 12.39 -11.56 -23.48
CA LEU A 11 12.75 -10.34 -24.21
C LEU A 11 14.24 -10.02 -24.10
N ASN A 12 14.84 -10.17 -22.90
CA ASN A 12 16.28 -10.03 -22.71
C ASN A 12 17.07 -11.05 -23.53
N ARG A 13 16.64 -12.32 -23.56
CA ARG A 13 17.29 -13.33 -24.41
C ARG A 13 17.24 -12.96 -25.90
N ARG A 14 16.13 -12.41 -26.38
CA ARG A 14 15.99 -11.96 -27.77
C ARG A 14 16.88 -10.76 -28.08
N LEU A 15 17.00 -9.79 -27.16
CA LEU A 15 17.91 -8.65 -27.32
C LEU A 15 19.39 -9.07 -27.35
N TYR A 16 19.80 -9.98 -26.45
CA TYR A 16 21.17 -10.52 -26.43
C TYR A 16 21.48 -11.29 -27.72
N CYS A 17 20.54 -12.12 -28.21
CA CYS A 17 20.69 -12.80 -29.50
C CYS A 17 20.78 -11.81 -30.67
N PHE A 18 20.01 -10.71 -30.66
CA PHE A 18 20.02 -9.72 -31.73
C PHE A 18 21.33 -8.92 -31.76
N CYS A 19 21.85 -8.50 -30.60
CA CYS A 19 23.16 -7.85 -30.50
C CYS A 19 24.31 -8.76 -30.93
N ALA A 20 24.29 -10.03 -30.50
CA ALA A 20 25.28 -11.02 -30.92
C ALA A 20 25.26 -11.27 -32.44
N PHE A 21 24.07 -11.28 -33.05
CA PHE A 21 23.89 -11.47 -34.48
C PHE A 21 24.40 -10.27 -35.29
N ILE A 22 24.14 -9.04 -34.85
CA ILE A 22 24.66 -7.81 -35.47
C ILE A 22 26.19 -7.75 -35.38
N HIS A 23 26.77 -8.09 -34.22
CA HIS A 23 28.22 -8.14 -34.04
C HIS A 23 28.87 -9.20 -34.95
N TYR A 24 28.25 -10.38 -35.07
CA TYR A 24 28.73 -11.46 -35.93
C TYR A 24 28.68 -11.11 -37.42
N LEU A 25 27.61 -10.45 -37.88
CA LEU A 25 27.50 -9.96 -39.25
C LEU A 25 28.56 -8.89 -39.56
N PHE A 26 28.83 -7.99 -38.60
CA PHE A 26 29.83 -6.94 -38.76
C PHE A 26 31.26 -7.47 -38.80
N MET A 27 31.60 -8.43 -37.93
CA MET A 27 32.90 -9.13 -37.94
C MET A 27 33.13 -9.89 -39.25
N ASN A 28 32.10 -10.53 -39.80
CA ASN A 28 32.20 -11.19 -41.11
C ASN A 28 32.34 -10.20 -42.27
N TYR A 29 31.69 -9.04 -42.21
CA TYR A 29 31.82 -8.00 -43.23
C TYR A 29 33.24 -7.40 -43.28
N CYS A 30 33.88 -7.18 -42.11
CA CYS A 30 35.27 -6.75 -42.03
C CYS A 30 36.27 -7.81 -42.53
N ARG A 31 35.94 -9.11 -42.40
CA ARG A 31 36.81 -10.21 -42.85
C ARG A 31 36.78 -10.45 -44.36
N SER A 32 35.67 -10.10 -45.02
CA SER A 32 35.42 -10.39 -46.44
C SER A 32 36.00 -9.36 -47.41
N SER A 33 36.35 -8.16 -46.94
CA SER A 33 36.67 -7.02 -47.81
C SER A 33 38.17 -6.76 -47.95
N ASN A 34 38.71 -6.92 -49.16
CA ASN A 34 40.06 -6.48 -49.55
C ASN A 34 40.08 -4.95 -49.71
N LEU A 35 40.09 -4.21 -48.60
CA LEU A 35 40.10 -2.74 -48.57
C LEU A 35 41.52 -2.18 -48.41
N SER A 36 41.84 -1.11 -49.15
CA SER A 36 43.04 -0.29 -48.98
C SER A 36 43.09 0.36 -47.58
N ASP A 37 44.30 0.67 -47.09
CA ASP A 37 44.50 1.09 -45.69
C ASP A 37 43.73 2.34 -45.25
N ASP A 38 43.39 3.24 -46.19
CA ASP A 38 42.59 4.44 -45.91
C ASP A 38 41.13 4.10 -45.59
N ASN A 39 40.52 3.18 -46.35
CA ASN A 39 39.18 2.67 -46.09
C ASN A 39 39.08 1.87 -44.78
N ARG A 40 40.20 1.28 -44.32
CA ARG A 40 40.26 0.49 -43.07
C ARG A 40 40.00 1.36 -41.84
N ARG A 41 40.48 2.61 -41.83
CA ARG A 41 40.27 3.58 -40.73
C ARG A 41 38.84 4.08 -40.69
N GLU A 42 38.24 4.40 -41.82
CA GLU A 42 36.83 4.81 -41.90
C GLU A 42 35.87 3.71 -41.42
N VAL A 43 36.10 2.45 -41.84
CA VAL A 43 35.26 1.32 -41.46
C VAL A 43 35.40 1.02 -39.95
N ALA A 44 36.61 1.13 -39.40
CA ALA A 44 36.84 0.98 -37.96
C ALA A 44 36.17 2.10 -37.13
N LEU A 45 36.19 3.35 -37.61
CA LEU A 45 35.55 4.47 -36.94
C LEU A 45 34.02 4.32 -36.92
N LYS A 46 33.43 3.96 -38.07
CA LYS A 46 31.99 3.69 -38.21
C LYS A 46 31.56 2.49 -37.36
N SER A 47 32.40 1.45 -37.27
CA SER A 47 32.19 0.28 -36.40
C SER A 47 32.12 0.66 -34.92
N ASN A 48 33.08 1.45 -34.44
CA ASN A 48 33.12 1.89 -33.04
C ASN A 48 31.92 2.76 -32.67
N ILE A 49 31.45 3.62 -33.59
CA ILE A 49 30.24 4.41 -33.40
C ILE A 49 29.00 3.52 -33.29
N ILE A 50 28.86 2.51 -34.16
CA ILE A 50 27.73 1.57 -34.13
C ILE A 50 27.75 0.75 -32.83
N LEU A 51 28.91 0.27 -32.41
CA LEU A 51 29.08 -0.50 -31.16
C LEU A 51 28.72 0.36 -29.94
N LEU A 52 29.23 1.59 -29.87
CA LEU A 52 28.93 2.52 -28.78
C LEU A 52 27.44 2.86 -28.72
N THR A 53 26.83 3.11 -29.88
CA THR A 53 25.38 3.40 -29.98
C THR A 53 24.54 2.22 -29.52
N THR A 54 24.90 0.99 -29.93
CA THR A 54 24.19 -0.23 -29.53
C THR A 54 24.31 -0.50 -28.02
N LEU A 55 25.47 -0.19 -27.43
CA LEU A 55 25.70 -0.30 -25.99
C LEU A 55 24.85 0.69 -25.19
N ILE A 56 24.67 1.91 -25.70
CA ILE A 56 23.82 2.94 -25.08
C ILE A 56 22.33 2.53 -25.14
N LEU A 57 21.86 1.92 -26.24
CA LEU A 57 20.46 1.50 -26.37
C LEU A 57 20.10 0.27 -25.53
N CYS A 58 21.07 -0.57 -25.15
CA CYS A 58 20.82 -1.74 -24.28
C CYS A 58 20.69 -1.36 -22.78
N GLY A 59 20.96 -0.10 -22.41
CA GLY A 59 20.90 0.38 -21.02
C GLY A 59 19.48 0.71 -20.52
N CYS A 60 18.45 0.68 -21.37
CA CYS A 60 17.06 0.93 -20.96
C CYS A 60 16.48 -0.27 -20.20
N GLY A 61 16.86 -0.40 -18.92
CA GLY A 61 16.25 -1.34 -17.98
C GLY A 61 14.78 -1.00 -17.73
N LYS A 62 13.93 -2.02 -17.66
CA LYS A 62 12.50 -1.86 -17.34
C LYS A 62 12.37 -1.48 -15.86
N SER A 63 11.78 -0.32 -15.58
CA SER A 63 11.49 0.11 -14.20
C SER A 63 10.58 -0.90 -13.48
N LYS A 64 10.77 -1.07 -12.16
CA LYS A 64 9.93 -1.97 -11.35
C LYS A 64 8.52 -1.38 -11.26
N GLU A 65 7.53 -2.23 -11.44
CA GLU A 65 6.11 -1.86 -11.45
C GLU A 65 5.65 -1.52 -10.03
N SER A 66 5.00 -0.36 -9.86
CA SER A 66 4.46 0.06 -8.57
C SER A 66 3.20 -0.72 -8.20
N GLN A 67 3.09 -1.13 -6.95
CA GLN A 67 1.93 -1.80 -6.37
C GLN A 67 1.21 -0.87 -5.41
N PHE A 68 -0.12 -0.84 -5.51
CA PHE A 68 -0.98 0.04 -4.73
C PHE A 68 -1.83 -0.74 -3.73
N TYR A 69 -1.98 -0.17 -2.53
CA TYR A 69 -2.67 -0.79 -1.41
C TYR A 69 -3.79 0.10 -0.88
N ILE A 70 -4.84 -0.54 -0.39
CA ILE A 70 -5.95 0.08 0.33
C ILE A 70 -6.33 -0.80 1.53
N LEU A 71 -6.81 -0.15 2.57
CA LEU A 71 -7.56 -0.79 3.65
C LEU A 71 -9.01 -0.95 3.20
N THR A 72 -9.62 -2.06 3.56
CA THR A 72 -10.95 -2.44 3.10
C THR A 72 -11.92 -2.65 4.26
N PRO A 73 -13.16 -2.17 4.15
CA PRO A 73 -14.16 -2.38 5.19
C PRO A 73 -14.60 -3.84 5.25
N ILE A 74 -15.23 -4.19 6.39
CA ILE A 74 -15.89 -5.47 6.59
C ILE A 74 -17.01 -5.61 5.52
N PRO A 75 -17.20 -6.79 4.91
CA PRO A 75 -18.29 -7.00 3.99
C PRO A 75 -19.65 -6.78 4.68
N PRO A 76 -20.67 -6.30 3.95
CA PRO A 76 -21.99 -6.06 4.51
C PRO A 76 -22.56 -7.34 5.13
N GLN A 77 -23.13 -7.21 6.34
CA GLN A 77 -23.73 -8.32 7.08
C GLN A 77 -25.24 -8.14 7.16
N LYS A 78 -26.00 -9.24 7.03
CA LYS A 78 -27.43 -9.24 7.31
C LYS A 78 -27.64 -9.20 8.82
N SER A 79 -28.36 -8.19 9.32
CA SER A 79 -28.72 -8.09 10.74
C SER A 79 -30.23 -8.23 10.93
N HIS A 80 -30.59 -8.86 12.05
CA HIS A 80 -31.97 -8.95 12.53
C HIS A 80 -32.29 -7.91 13.62
N HIS A 81 -31.28 -7.20 14.12
CA HIS A 81 -31.41 -6.17 15.15
C HIS A 81 -30.98 -4.81 14.60
N PHE A 82 -31.83 -3.79 14.78
CA PHE A 82 -31.61 -2.44 14.30
C PHE A 82 -31.52 -1.46 15.46
N TYR A 83 -30.47 -0.64 15.47
CA TYR A 83 -30.26 0.48 16.39
C TYR A 83 -30.81 1.75 15.74
N ASN A 84 -32.14 1.79 15.58
CA ASN A 84 -32.80 2.93 14.94
C ASN A 84 -32.54 4.23 15.73
N GLN A 85 -32.42 5.34 15.00
CA GLN A 85 -32.25 6.70 15.54
C GLN A 85 -30.90 7.02 16.20
N VAL A 86 -29.89 6.14 16.12
CA VAL A 86 -28.55 6.48 16.59
C VAL A 86 -27.79 7.24 15.50
N GLN A 87 -27.44 8.50 15.76
CA GLN A 87 -26.57 9.30 14.89
C GLN A 87 -25.17 9.41 15.49
N ILE A 88 -24.15 8.99 14.74
CA ILE A 88 -22.75 8.98 15.17
C ILE A 88 -21.94 9.85 14.20
N GLY A 89 -21.35 10.92 14.73
CA GLY A 89 -20.37 11.74 14.04
C GLY A 89 -18.96 11.31 14.41
N ILE A 90 -18.12 11.00 13.43
CA ILE A 90 -16.67 10.84 13.62
C ILE A 90 -16.03 12.21 13.40
N ASP A 91 -15.67 12.88 14.49
CA ASP A 91 -15.11 14.24 14.44
C ASP A 91 -13.73 14.27 13.80
N GLY A 92 -12.96 13.21 14.01
CA GLY A 92 -11.61 13.10 13.46
C GLY A 92 -10.95 11.78 13.82
N VAL A 93 -10.05 11.36 12.93
CA VAL A 93 -9.12 10.26 13.16
C VAL A 93 -7.72 10.80 13.03
N THR A 94 -7.02 10.92 14.16
CA THR A 94 -5.63 11.36 14.20
C THR A 94 -4.72 10.17 14.00
N ILE A 95 -3.71 10.33 13.15
CA ILE A 95 -2.66 9.34 12.90
C ILE A 95 -1.30 10.04 12.86
N PRO A 96 -0.18 9.33 13.09
CA PRO A 96 1.14 9.94 13.11
C PRO A 96 1.54 10.46 11.73
N ASP A 97 2.22 11.61 11.67
CA ASP A 97 2.53 12.28 10.40
C ASP A 97 3.46 11.46 9.49
N TYR A 98 4.35 10.65 10.07
CA TYR A 98 5.29 9.85 9.29
C TYR A 98 4.61 8.75 8.46
N ILE A 99 3.41 8.27 8.85
CA ILE A 99 2.65 7.28 8.07
C ILE A 99 1.67 7.92 7.08
N LYS A 100 1.51 9.25 7.06
CA LYS A 100 0.68 9.96 6.06
C LYS A 100 1.34 10.01 4.68
N LYS A 101 2.57 9.52 4.57
CA LYS A 101 3.30 9.42 3.30
C LYS A 101 2.60 8.44 2.35
N LYS A 102 2.80 8.65 1.04
CA LYS A 102 2.24 7.77 0.01
C LYS A 102 2.87 6.38 0.04
N GLN A 103 4.13 6.26 0.44
CA GLN A 103 4.83 4.99 0.49
C GLN A 103 4.35 4.12 1.64
N LEU A 104 4.31 2.81 1.41
CA LEU A 104 4.11 1.82 2.46
C LEU A 104 5.38 1.81 3.33
N MET A 105 5.22 2.15 4.60
CA MET A 105 6.32 2.22 5.56
C MET A 105 6.47 0.86 6.25
N ILE A 106 7.66 0.25 6.16
CA ILE A 106 7.97 -1.02 6.83
C ILE A 106 9.18 -0.81 7.74
N ASN A 107 9.01 -1.03 9.03
CA ASN A 107 10.06 -0.86 10.04
C ASN A 107 11.12 -1.96 9.88
N GLN A 108 12.40 -1.57 9.86
CA GLN A 108 13.52 -2.52 9.94
C GLN A 108 13.98 -2.72 11.38
N SER A 109 13.85 -1.69 12.21
CA SER A 109 14.11 -1.71 13.64
C SER A 109 13.19 -0.69 14.32
N PRO A 110 13.09 -0.66 15.66
CA PRO A 110 12.23 0.29 16.37
C PRO A 110 12.45 1.77 15.99
N ASN A 111 13.65 2.12 15.53
CA ASN A 111 14.03 3.49 15.18
C ASN A 111 14.45 3.64 13.70
N HIS A 112 14.24 2.62 12.86
CA HIS A 112 14.65 2.65 11.46
C HIS A 112 13.49 2.24 10.53
N LEU A 113 13.04 3.19 9.72
CA LEU A 113 11.96 3.04 8.77
C LEU A 113 12.53 2.78 7.36
N ASN A 114 12.19 1.64 6.75
CA ASN A 114 12.41 1.47 5.31
C ASN A 114 11.24 2.09 4.54
N ILE A 115 11.58 2.83 3.49
CA ILE A 115 10.60 3.37 2.55
C ILE A 115 10.58 2.44 1.35
N GLU A 116 9.47 1.73 1.15
CA GLU A 116 9.30 0.89 -0.03
C GLU A 116 8.89 1.75 -1.24
N GLU A 117 9.83 2.05 -2.13
CA GLU A 117 9.60 2.96 -3.27
C GLU A 117 8.49 2.48 -4.22
N PHE A 118 8.33 1.16 -4.35
CA PHE A 118 7.41 0.50 -5.27
C PHE A 118 6.12 0.01 -4.61
N HIS A 119 5.94 0.21 -3.30
CA HIS A 119 4.72 -0.16 -2.59
C HIS A 119 4.10 1.10 -1.99
N GLN A 120 2.90 1.44 -2.42
CA GLN A 120 2.30 2.73 -2.08
C GLN A 120 0.83 2.59 -1.70
N TRP A 121 0.34 3.46 -0.83
CA TRP A 121 -1.08 3.64 -0.62
C TRP A 121 -1.71 4.24 -1.89
N ALA A 122 -2.88 3.73 -2.28
CA ALA A 122 -3.61 4.23 -3.45
C ALA A 122 -4.16 5.66 -3.23
N GLY A 123 -4.10 6.18 -2.01
CA GLY A 123 -4.51 7.52 -1.62
C GLY A 123 -4.03 7.87 -0.21
N PRO A 124 -4.44 9.02 0.34
CA PRO A 124 -4.11 9.40 1.71
C PRO A 124 -4.61 8.36 2.73
N LEU A 125 -3.70 7.84 3.55
CA LEU A 125 -4.00 6.75 4.49
C LEU A 125 -5.01 7.17 5.56
N ASP A 126 -4.92 8.41 6.05
CA ASP A 126 -5.87 9.02 6.98
C ASP A 126 -7.31 9.01 6.46
N LYS A 127 -7.50 9.37 5.19
CA LYS A 127 -8.82 9.31 4.53
C LYS A 127 -9.31 7.88 4.39
N ASN A 128 -8.43 6.95 4.03
CA ASN A 128 -8.80 5.55 3.90
C ASN A 128 -9.18 4.91 5.25
N ILE A 129 -8.43 5.20 6.32
CA ILE A 129 -8.76 4.75 7.69
C ILE A 129 -10.12 5.30 8.10
N THR A 130 -10.35 6.61 7.89
CA THR A 130 -11.62 7.26 8.24
C THR A 130 -12.79 6.61 7.48
N LEU A 131 -12.64 6.38 6.17
CA LEU A 131 -13.63 5.68 5.36
C LEU A 131 -13.93 4.27 5.90
N VAL A 132 -12.89 3.47 6.15
CA VAL A 132 -13.04 2.10 6.66
C VAL A 132 -13.71 2.09 8.02
N LEU A 133 -13.32 3.00 8.92
CA LEU A 133 -13.94 3.11 10.24
C LEU A 133 -15.42 3.48 10.14
N THR A 134 -15.78 4.49 9.35
CA THR A 134 -17.17 4.89 9.09
C THR A 134 -17.99 3.72 8.55
N THR A 135 -17.52 3.06 7.49
CA THR A 135 -18.24 1.94 6.86
C THR A 135 -18.35 0.72 7.79
N ASN A 136 -17.30 0.43 8.56
CA ASN A 136 -17.34 -0.65 9.53
C ASN A 136 -18.36 -0.37 10.63
N LEU A 137 -18.39 0.84 11.19
CA LEU A 137 -19.36 1.19 12.23
C LEU A 137 -20.80 1.14 11.71
N SER A 138 -21.07 1.60 10.49
CA SER A 138 -22.40 1.45 9.86
C SER A 138 -22.80 -0.01 9.68
N THR A 139 -21.83 -0.89 9.41
CA THR A 139 -22.07 -2.34 9.24
C THR A 139 -22.26 -3.03 10.60
N LEU A 140 -21.47 -2.66 11.60
CA LEU A 140 -21.46 -3.26 12.94
C LEU A 140 -22.58 -2.74 13.85
N ILE A 141 -23.16 -1.58 13.53
CA ILE A 141 -24.30 -0.97 14.23
C ILE A 141 -25.44 -0.76 13.22
N PRO A 142 -26.14 -1.84 12.81
CA PRO A 142 -27.16 -1.76 11.78
C PRO A 142 -28.27 -0.77 12.17
N GLY A 143 -28.63 0.14 11.25
CA GLY A 143 -29.64 1.18 11.48
C GLY A 143 -29.10 2.49 12.05
N ALA A 144 -27.85 2.53 12.51
CA ALA A 144 -27.20 3.80 12.87
C ALA A 144 -26.81 4.60 11.63
N ILE A 145 -26.88 5.92 11.72
CA ILE A 145 -26.34 6.83 10.73
C ILE A 145 -24.95 7.25 11.19
N VAL A 146 -23.92 6.80 10.48
CA VAL A 146 -22.52 7.16 10.76
C VAL A 146 -22.00 8.06 9.66
N GLN A 147 -21.48 9.23 10.02
CA GLN A 147 -20.79 10.14 9.10
C GLN A 147 -19.45 10.56 9.71
N SER A 148 -18.51 10.99 8.86
CA SER A 148 -17.23 11.57 9.29
C SER A 148 -17.17 13.05 8.92
N ALA A 149 -16.50 13.85 9.74
CA ALA A 149 -16.38 15.29 9.52
C ALA A 149 -15.63 15.61 8.20
N PRO A 150 -15.96 16.75 7.55
CA PRO A 150 -17.01 17.72 7.91
C PRO A 150 -18.42 17.18 7.62
N PHE A 151 -19.35 17.42 8.54
CA PHE A 151 -20.75 17.00 8.39
C PHE A 151 -21.59 18.00 7.60
N ASP A 152 -22.69 17.54 7.01
CA ASP A 152 -23.75 18.43 6.50
C ASP A 152 -24.42 19.16 7.68
N SER A 153 -24.85 20.41 7.48
CA SER A 153 -25.51 21.21 8.53
C SER A 153 -26.82 20.59 9.05
N LYS A 154 -27.43 19.69 8.29
CA LYS A 154 -28.63 18.93 8.68
C LYS A 154 -28.31 17.72 9.57
N PHE A 155 -27.05 17.29 9.61
CA PHE A 155 -26.62 16.16 10.42
C PHE A 155 -26.12 16.67 11.77
N ASN A 156 -26.92 16.44 12.81
CA ASN A 156 -26.58 16.78 14.19
C ASN A 156 -26.44 15.48 14.99
N PRO A 157 -25.23 14.89 15.06
CA PRO A 157 -25.05 13.58 15.67
C PRO A 157 -25.27 13.62 17.19
N ASP A 158 -25.99 12.62 17.71
CA ASP A 158 -26.16 12.47 19.16
C ASP A 158 -24.84 12.10 19.84
N TYR A 159 -24.02 11.34 19.13
CA TYR A 159 -22.73 10.86 19.60
C TYR A 159 -21.58 11.38 18.75
N HIS A 160 -20.54 11.86 19.42
CA HIS A 160 -19.31 12.30 18.80
C HIS A 160 -18.18 11.32 19.14
N LEU A 161 -17.53 10.78 18.10
CA LEU A 161 -16.42 9.86 18.20
C LEU A 161 -15.13 10.57 17.78
N GLN A 162 -14.15 10.56 18.68
CA GLN A 162 -12.78 10.96 18.39
C GLN A 162 -11.87 9.73 18.50
N VAL A 163 -11.00 9.54 17.52
CA VAL A 163 -10.04 8.43 17.51
C VAL A 163 -8.64 8.98 17.32
N ASP A 164 -7.73 8.59 18.21
CA ASP A 164 -6.31 8.88 18.10
C ASP A 164 -5.53 7.57 17.97
N ILE A 165 -4.93 7.36 16.81
CA ILE A 165 -4.09 6.21 16.53
C ILE A 165 -2.64 6.66 16.71
N SER A 166 -2.02 6.21 17.79
CA SER A 166 -0.64 6.59 18.12
C SER A 166 0.41 5.67 17.48
N GLN A 167 0.04 4.44 17.13
CA GLN A 167 0.89 3.51 16.38
C GLN A 167 0.04 2.75 15.37
N PHE A 168 0.50 2.71 14.12
CA PHE A 168 -0.08 1.87 13.08
C PHE A 168 1.02 1.43 12.11
N GLU A 169 1.71 0.36 12.50
CA GLU A 169 3.02 0.03 11.98
C GLU A 169 3.13 -1.46 11.64
N ILE A 170 4.01 -1.74 10.68
CA ILE A 170 4.41 -3.08 10.27
C ILE A 170 5.92 -3.16 10.21
N ASP A 171 6.50 -4.33 10.44
CA ASP A 171 7.94 -4.55 10.36
C ASP A 171 8.34 -5.69 9.41
N ILE A 172 9.64 -5.78 9.15
CA ILE A 172 10.24 -6.84 8.32
C ILE A 172 10.16 -8.24 8.95
N HIS A 173 9.82 -8.34 10.23
CA HIS A 173 9.68 -9.61 10.97
C HIS A 173 8.26 -10.17 10.92
N GLY A 174 7.33 -9.49 10.23
CA GLY A 174 5.94 -9.91 10.14
C GLY A 174 5.08 -9.40 11.30
N THR A 175 5.57 -8.43 12.07
CA THR A 175 4.80 -7.80 13.14
C THR A 175 3.90 -6.71 12.57
N SER A 176 2.68 -6.63 13.09
CA SER A 176 1.73 -5.57 12.81
C SER A 176 1.09 -5.07 14.08
N ILE A 177 1.23 -3.78 14.35
CA ILE A 177 0.84 -3.14 15.61
C ILE A 177 -0.19 -2.05 15.31
N LEU A 178 -1.23 -2.00 16.14
CA LEU A 178 -2.12 -0.85 16.26
C LEU A 178 -2.27 -0.46 17.73
N ARG A 179 -1.96 0.80 18.04
CA ARG A 179 -2.26 1.41 19.34
C ARG A 179 -3.18 2.59 19.10
N ALA A 180 -4.32 2.59 19.77
CA ALA A 180 -5.28 3.67 19.64
C ALA A 180 -6.00 3.98 20.96
N GLU A 181 -6.37 5.24 21.11
CA GLU A 181 -7.32 5.74 22.08
C GLU A 181 -8.56 6.22 21.33
N TYR A 182 -9.73 6.07 21.93
CA TYR A 182 -10.96 6.62 21.41
C TYR A 182 -11.84 7.16 22.53
N ILE A 183 -12.57 8.22 22.21
CA ILE A 183 -13.43 8.93 23.14
C ILE A 183 -14.81 9.08 22.50
N ILE A 184 -15.85 8.80 23.27
CA ILE A 184 -17.24 8.94 22.87
C ILE A 184 -17.89 9.98 23.76
N TYR A 185 -18.38 11.06 23.14
CA TYR A 185 -19.20 12.08 23.79
C TYR A 185 -20.66 11.92 23.38
N ARG A 186 -21.57 12.38 24.24
CA ARG A 186 -22.99 12.58 23.94
C ARG A 186 -23.40 13.94 24.50
N GLN A 187 -23.85 14.86 23.64
CA GLN A 187 -24.22 16.23 24.04
C GLN A 187 -23.14 16.87 24.95
N GLU A 188 -21.89 16.88 24.47
CA GLU A 188 -20.67 17.36 25.16
C GLU A 188 -20.24 16.60 26.42
N LYS A 189 -21.04 15.67 26.93
CA LYS A 189 -20.66 14.84 28.07
C LYS A 189 -19.83 13.65 27.60
N LEU A 190 -18.68 13.44 28.24
CA LEU A 190 -17.90 12.22 28.08
C LEU A 190 -18.72 11.01 28.56
N VAL A 191 -19.01 10.09 27.65
CA VAL A 191 -19.74 8.84 27.95
C VAL A 191 -18.79 7.67 28.09
N HIS A 192 -17.76 7.61 27.26
CA HIS A 192 -16.81 6.51 27.28
C HIS A 192 -15.44 6.92 26.77
N LYS A 193 -14.40 6.38 27.41
CA LYS A 193 -13.02 6.44 26.97
C LYS A 193 -12.47 5.02 26.88
N GLY A 194 -11.84 4.69 25.76
CA GLY A 194 -11.23 3.38 25.57
C GLY A 194 -9.81 3.50 25.02
N ASN A 195 -8.95 2.59 25.44
CA ASN A 195 -7.64 2.38 24.85
C ASN A 195 -7.53 0.94 24.33
N THR A 196 -6.67 0.74 23.33
CA THR A 196 -6.42 -0.57 22.78
C THR A 196 -5.01 -0.69 22.22
N TYR A 197 -4.51 -1.92 22.28
CA TYR A 197 -3.25 -2.34 21.69
C TYR A 197 -3.48 -3.69 21.02
N TYR A 198 -3.31 -3.74 19.71
CA TYR A 198 -3.36 -4.96 18.93
C TYR A 198 -1.99 -5.26 18.36
N HIS A 199 -1.64 -6.53 18.39
CA HIS A 199 -0.38 -7.06 17.91
C HIS A 199 -0.65 -8.37 17.19
N ILE A 200 -0.27 -8.44 15.91
CA ILE A 200 -0.40 -9.63 15.07
C ILE A 200 0.99 -9.95 14.54
N THR A 201 1.40 -11.21 14.63
CA THR A 201 2.57 -11.74 13.94
C THR A 201 2.12 -12.65 12.81
N ILE A 202 2.59 -12.40 11.59
CA ILE A 202 2.27 -13.22 10.42
C ILE A 202 3.44 -14.14 10.06
N PRO A 203 3.19 -15.39 9.65
CA PRO A 203 4.25 -16.34 9.31
C PRO A 203 4.88 -16.07 7.94
N VAL A 204 4.15 -15.43 7.03
CA VAL A 204 4.59 -15.14 5.66
C VAL A 204 4.66 -13.63 5.47
N VAL A 205 5.89 -13.10 5.43
CA VAL A 205 6.13 -11.66 5.32
C VAL A 205 6.10 -11.24 3.86
N THR A 206 4.92 -10.86 3.38
CA THR A 206 4.74 -10.17 2.09
C THR A 206 4.04 -8.83 2.30
N PRO A 207 4.26 -7.83 1.43
CA PRO A 207 3.56 -6.54 1.55
C PRO A 207 2.04 -6.67 1.61
N GLU A 208 1.46 -7.58 0.83
CA GLU A 208 0.03 -7.87 0.87
C GLU A 208 -0.42 -8.47 2.22
N ALA A 209 0.33 -9.44 2.75
CA ALA A 209 0.00 -10.06 4.03
C ALA A 209 0.17 -9.08 5.21
N LEU A 210 1.16 -8.19 5.13
CA LEU A 210 1.37 -7.11 6.10
C LEU A 210 0.20 -6.11 6.05
N VAL A 211 -0.18 -5.61 4.88
CA VAL A 211 -1.34 -4.71 4.75
C VAL A 211 -2.63 -5.40 5.22
N LYS A 212 -2.81 -6.69 4.92
CA LYS A 212 -3.94 -7.47 5.43
C LYS A 212 -3.97 -7.51 6.96
N SER A 213 -2.83 -7.70 7.61
CA SER A 213 -2.75 -7.67 9.08
C SER A 213 -3.06 -6.28 9.66
N MET A 214 -2.62 -5.20 9.00
CA MET A 214 -3.02 -3.83 9.37
C MET A 214 -4.55 -3.65 9.27
N ASN A 215 -5.17 -4.17 8.21
CA ASN A 215 -6.61 -4.14 8.03
C ASN A 215 -7.35 -4.94 9.11
N THR A 216 -6.80 -6.08 9.54
CA THR A 216 -7.32 -6.87 10.66
C THR A 216 -7.28 -6.08 11.97
N ASN A 217 -6.16 -5.43 12.28
CA ASN A 217 -6.05 -4.57 13.47
C ASN A 217 -7.08 -3.43 13.47
N LEU A 218 -7.26 -2.75 12.32
CA LEU A 218 -8.26 -1.69 12.18
C LEU A 218 -9.69 -2.24 12.34
N THR A 219 -9.97 -3.42 11.80
CA THR A 219 -11.24 -4.12 11.97
C THR A 219 -11.52 -4.43 13.45
N SER A 220 -10.52 -4.92 14.19
CA SER A 220 -10.64 -5.17 15.63
C SER A 220 -10.94 -3.90 16.42
N LEU A 221 -10.32 -2.77 16.06
CA LEU A 221 -10.65 -1.46 16.63
C LEU A 221 -12.11 -1.08 16.35
N SER A 222 -12.58 -1.22 15.10
CA SER A 222 -13.98 -0.92 14.74
C SER A 222 -14.98 -1.75 15.57
N ILE A 223 -14.71 -3.05 15.74
CA ILE A 223 -15.54 -3.94 16.57
C ILE A 223 -15.59 -3.48 18.02
N LYS A 224 -14.44 -3.10 18.60
CA LYS A 224 -14.36 -2.63 19.99
C LYS A 224 -15.11 -1.30 20.20
N ILE A 225 -15.01 -0.38 19.25
CA ILE A 225 -15.76 0.88 19.27
C ILE A 225 -17.25 0.59 19.16
N ALA A 226 -17.69 -0.25 18.22
CA ALA A 226 -19.09 -0.62 18.05
C ALA A 226 -19.69 -1.23 19.32
N HIS A 227 -18.96 -2.14 19.98
CA HIS A 227 -19.38 -2.71 21.26
C HIS A 227 -19.55 -1.65 22.37
N SER A 228 -18.72 -0.59 22.36
CA SER A 228 -18.83 0.50 23.33
C SER A 228 -20.12 1.30 23.14
N PHE A 229 -20.54 1.53 21.89
CA PHE A 229 -21.84 2.15 21.59
C PHE A 229 -23.01 1.26 22.02
N ILE A 230 -22.96 -0.03 21.68
CA ILE A 230 -24.04 -0.99 22.00
C ILE A 230 -24.21 -1.14 23.51
N LYS A 231 -23.10 -1.14 24.27
CA LYS A 231 -23.14 -1.26 25.74
C LYS A 231 -23.74 -0.01 26.40
N ASN A 232 -23.40 1.18 25.91
CA ASN A 232 -23.85 2.45 26.51
C ASN A 232 -25.27 2.86 26.07
N ASN A 233 -25.86 2.17 25.09
CA ASN A 233 -27.22 2.40 24.62
C ASN A 233 -28.26 1.43 25.24
N LYS A 234 -27.85 0.61 26.21
CA LYS A 234 -28.72 -0.21 27.07
C LYS A 234 -28.89 0.49 28.41
#